data_AF-A0A2E3ZRN5-F1
#
_entry.id   AF-A0A2E3ZRN5-F1
#
_cell.length_a   1.000
_cell.length_b   1.000
_cell.length_c   1.000
_cell.angle_alpha   90.00
_cell.angle_beta   90.00
_cell.angle_gamma   90.00
#
_symmetry.space_group_name_H-M   'P 1'
#
loop_
_entity.id
_entity.type
_entity.pdbx_description
1 polymer ?
#
loop_
_entity_poly.entity_id
_entity_poly.type
_entity_poly.pdbx_seq_one_letter_code
_entity_poly.pdbx_strand_id
1 'polypeptide(L)' 'MKLNKTVIVTGAASGIGYACAKLLSQRGSKVVGLDVQRK' A
#
# COMPACT_ATOMS: atom_id res chain seq x y z
N MET A 1 -16.75 -2.03 -10.21
CA MET A 1 -16.27 -3.14 -9.34
C MET A 1 -15.65 -2.51 -8.09
N LYS A 2 -16.29 -2.59 -6.92
CA LYS A 2 -15.66 -2.17 -5.65
C LYS A 2 -14.60 -3.20 -5.28
N LEU A 3 -13.32 -2.83 -5.21
CA LEU A 3 -12.31 -3.69 -4.60
C LEU A 3 -12.49 -3.65 -3.08
N ASN A 4 -13.41 -4.46 -2.55
CA ASN A 4 -13.50 -4.76 -1.11
C ASN A 4 -12.36 -5.72 -0.68
N LYS A 5 -11.14 -5.47 -1.16
CA LYS A 5 -9.97 -6.26 -0.82
C LYS A 5 -9.11 -5.49 0.18
N THR A 6 -8.62 -6.20 1.18
CA THR A 6 -7.56 -5.70 2.05
C THR A 6 -6.22 -6.11 1.45
N VAL A 7 -5.30 -5.17 1.28
CA VAL A 7 -3.99 -5.39 0.64
C VAL A 7 -2.87 -4.99 1.59
N ILE A 8 -1.87 -5.84 1.73
CA ILE A 8 -0.63 -5.55 2.45
C ILE A 8 0.45 -5.20 1.44
N VAL A 9 1.16 -4.09 1.66
CA VAL A 9 2.29 -3.66 0.82
C VAL A 9 3.52 -3.52 1.71
N THR A 10 4.61 -4.25 1.41
CA THR A 10 5.91 -4.12 2.07
C THR A 10 6.81 -3.13 1.31
N GLY A 11 7.76 -2.50 2.00
CA GLY A 11 8.56 -1.41 1.42
C GLY A 11 7.71 -0.19 1.05
N ALA A 12 6.60 0.03 1.77
CA ALA A 12 5.56 0.99 1.38
C ALA A 12 5.91 2.46 1.63
N ALA A 13 7.03 2.77 2.29
CA ALA A 13 7.41 4.14 2.64
C ALA A 13 8.06 4.90 1.47
N SER A 14 8.55 4.20 0.43
CA SER A 14 9.20 4.87 -0.70
C SER A 14 9.10 4.09 -2.03
N GLY A 15 9.55 4.72 -3.12
CA GLY A 15 9.72 4.09 -4.43
C GLY A 15 8.46 3.37 -4.95
N ILE A 16 8.68 2.17 -5.48
CA ILE A 16 7.62 1.35 -6.09
C ILE A 16 6.58 0.91 -5.06
N GLY A 17 7.01 0.56 -3.83
CA GLY A 17 6.08 0.14 -2.77
C GLY A 17 5.09 1.26 -2.41
N TYR A 18 5.57 2.49 -2.27
CA TYR A 18 4.70 3.65 -2.06
C TYR A 18 3.75 3.90 -3.24
N ALA A 19 4.26 3.83 -4.48
CA ALA A 19 3.43 4.03 -5.67
C ALA A 19 2.30 2.99 -5.77
N CYS A 20 2.59 1.73 -5.48
CA CYS A 20 1.61 0.65 -5.42
C CYS A 20 0.57 0.89 -4.33
N ALA A 21 0.99 1.21 -3.10
CA ALA A 21 0.09 1.50 -1.99
C ALA A 21 -0.87 2.65 -2.30
N LYS A 22 -0.35 3.74 -2.89
CA LYS A 22 -1.13 4.90 -3.33
C LYS A 22 -2.17 4.52 -4.39
N LEU A 23 -1.76 3.82 -5.45
CA LEU A 23 -2.65 3.42 -6.55
C LEU A 23 -3.78 2.50 -6.06
N LEU A 24 -3.45 1.53 -5.20
CA LEU A 24 -4.43 0.58 -4.66
C LEU A 24 -5.45 1.27 -3.74
N SER A 25 -4.98 2.23 -2.92
CA SER A 25 -5.85 3.05 -2.08
C SER A 25 -6.77 3.93 -2.93
N GLN A 26 -6.26 4.57 -3.99
CA GLN A 26 -7.07 5.37 -4.92
C GLN A 26 -8.14 4.54 -5.65
N ARG A 27 -7.88 3.26 -5.87
CA ARG A 27 -8.84 2.29 -6.44
C ARG A 27 -9.84 1.75 -5.42
N GLY A 28 -9.81 2.24 -4.18
CA GLY A 28 -10.78 1.92 -3.14
C GLY A 28 -10.46 0.68 -2.30
N SER A 29 -9.23 0.15 -2.39
CA SER A 29 -8.80 -0.96 -1.52
C SER A 29 -8.46 -0.44 -0.13
N LYS A 30 -8.67 -1.27 0.91
CA LYS A 30 -8.11 -1.02 2.25
C LYS A 30 -6.63 -1.44 2.23
N VAL A 31 -5.72 -0.48 2.33
CA VAL A 31 -4.27 -0.75 2.22
C VAL A 31 -3.61 -0.65 3.59
N VAL A 32 -2.79 -1.65 3.93
CA VAL A 32 -1.89 -1.65 5.08
C VAL A 32 -0.45 -1.62 4.56
N GLY A 33 0.25 -0.51 4.78
CA GLY A 33 1.65 -0.34 4.41
C GLY A 33 2.58 -0.78 5.55
N LEU A 34 3.63 -1.52 5.20
CA LEU A 34 4.70 -1.94 6.10
C LEU A 34 6.05 -1.50 5.53
N ASP A 35 6.91 -0.95 6.37
CA ASP A 35 8.30 -0.67 6.02
C ASP A 35 9.19 -0.83 7.26
N VAL A 36 10.49 -0.89 7.03
CA VAL A 36 11.49 -0.98 8.09
C VAL A 36 11.75 0.40 8.70
N GLN A 37 11.53 0.52 10.00
CA GLN A 37 12.03 1.66 10.76
C GLN A 37 13.50 1.39 11.10
N ARG A 38 14.42 2.13 10.48
CA ARG A 38 15.84 2.09 10.86
C ARG A 38 16.08 3.00 12.08
N LYS A 39 17.06 2.63 12.91
CA LYS A 39 17.52 3.46 14.03
C LYS A 39 18.23 4.71 13.54
#